data_AF-A0A1Q1PQP8-F1
#
_entry.id   AF-A0A1Q1PQP8-F1
#
_cell.length_a   1.000
_cell.length_b   1.000
_cell.length_c   1.000
_cell.angle_alpha   90.00
_cell.angle_beta   90.00
_cell.angle_gamma   90.00
#
_symmetry.space_group_name_H-M   'P 1'
#
loop_
_entity.id
_entity.type
_entity.pdbx_description
1 polymer ?
#
loop_
_entity_poly.entity_id
_entity_poly.type
_entity_poly.pdbx_seq_one_letter_code
_entity_poly.pdbx_strand_id
1 'polypeptide(L)'
;MCAGEAAVADLAFAAKHAGVIQMGEILPARRARGPNEPGGVKFGHFADMVQTDRKYPNDPARASLEVVGAGTMLFDQIWLGSYMSGGVGFTQYATAAYTDNILDDYTYYGMDYIKDKYKVNWQNPNEKDRVKPTQDIVNDIATEVTLYGMEQYEQFPTALEDHFGGSQRASVLAAASGLTASIATGNSNAGLNGWYLSMLLHKEG
;
A
#
# COMPACT_ATOMS: atom_id res chain seq x y z
N MET A 1 43.78 -10.52 -12.15
CA MET A 1 43.92 -10.72 -10.68
C MET A 1 44.42 -12.13 -10.44
N CYS A 2 45.34 -12.30 -9.49
CA CYS A 2 45.80 -13.62 -9.06
C CYS A 2 44.70 -14.33 -8.27
N ALA A 3 44.59 -15.65 -8.40
CA ALA A 3 43.56 -16.44 -7.72
C ALA A 3 43.87 -16.55 -6.22
N GLY A 4 43.18 -15.76 -5.40
CA GLY A 4 43.34 -15.75 -3.93
C GLY A 4 44.33 -14.71 -3.39
N GLU A 5 44.57 -13.62 -4.11
CA GLU A 5 45.36 -12.50 -3.60
C GLU A 5 44.59 -11.60 -2.62
N ALA A 6 45.29 -10.76 -1.86
CA ALA A 6 44.69 -9.88 -0.86
C ALA A 6 43.58 -8.96 -1.42
N ALA A 7 43.75 -8.46 -2.66
CA ALA A 7 42.74 -7.63 -3.32
C ALA A 7 41.39 -8.37 -3.54
N VAL A 8 41.38 -9.71 -3.56
CA VAL A 8 40.14 -10.50 -3.63
C VAL A 8 39.30 -10.34 -2.36
N ALA A 9 39.94 -10.09 -1.20
CA ALA A 9 39.22 -9.85 0.04
C ALA A 9 38.47 -8.51 0.02
N ASP A 10 39.05 -7.46 -0.56
CA ASP A 10 38.39 -6.17 -0.74
C ASP A 10 37.15 -6.30 -1.63
N LEU A 11 37.25 -7.07 -2.72
CA LEU A 11 36.11 -7.39 -3.58
C LEU A 11 35.03 -8.17 -2.84
N ALA A 12 35.41 -9.17 -2.03
CA ALA A 12 34.47 -9.96 -1.25
C ALA A 12 33.73 -9.11 -0.19
N PHE A 13 34.44 -8.21 0.49
CA PHE A 13 33.83 -7.31 1.46
C PHE A 13 32.91 -6.29 0.79
N ALA A 14 33.35 -5.69 -0.32
CA ALA A 14 32.52 -4.79 -1.11
C ALA A 14 31.24 -5.47 -1.61
N ALA A 15 31.35 -6.67 -2.20
CA ALA A 15 30.21 -7.39 -2.77
C ALA A 15 29.23 -7.93 -1.73
N LYS A 16 29.66 -8.16 -0.48
CA LYS A 16 28.84 -8.82 0.55
C LYS A 16 28.40 -7.89 1.69
N HIS A 17 29.03 -6.73 1.85
CA HIS A 17 28.75 -5.80 2.95
C HIS A 17 28.76 -4.34 2.51
N ALA A 18 29.89 -3.81 2.01
CA ALA A 18 30.04 -2.36 1.85
C ALA A 18 29.26 -1.77 0.67
N GLY A 19 29.06 -2.54 -0.41
CA GLY A 19 28.40 -2.09 -1.64
C GLY A 19 27.12 -2.85 -1.99
N VAL A 20 26.67 -3.76 -1.13
CA VAL A 20 25.46 -4.55 -1.39
C VAL A 20 24.22 -3.80 -0.92
N ILE A 21 23.18 -3.79 -1.74
CA ILE A 21 21.85 -3.32 -1.36
C ILE A 21 20.96 -4.57 -1.23
N GLN A 22 20.55 -4.87 0.00
CA GLN A 22 19.61 -5.94 0.29
C GLN A 22 18.18 -5.47 0.04
N MET A 23 17.29 -6.39 -0.34
CA MET A 23 15.86 -6.11 -0.46
C MET A 23 15.23 -5.87 0.91
N GLY A 24 15.66 -6.65 1.90
CA GLY A 24 15.20 -6.53 3.28
C GLY A 24 16.29 -6.84 4.29
N GLU A 25 16.22 -6.20 5.46
CA GLU A 25 17.19 -6.39 6.55
C GLU A 25 16.82 -7.59 7.44
N ILE A 26 17.79 -8.03 8.25
CA ILE A 26 17.61 -9.10 9.23
C ILE A 26 16.50 -8.76 10.26
N LEU A 27 15.77 -9.78 10.72
CA LEU A 27 14.69 -9.61 11.70
C LEU A 27 15.08 -9.96 13.15
N PRO A 28 14.43 -9.33 14.15
CA PRO A 28 14.65 -9.64 15.57
C PRO A 28 14.36 -11.09 15.94
N ALA A 29 15.00 -11.56 17.01
CA ALA A 29 15.03 -12.98 17.43
C ALA A 29 13.65 -13.66 17.53
N ARG A 30 12.61 -12.96 17.99
CA ARG A 30 11.24 -13.52 18.09
C ARG A 30 10.68 -14.00 16.74
N ARG A 31 11.17 -13.44 15.64
CA ARG A 31 10.81 -13.78 14.26
C ARG A 31 12.07 -13.87 13.38
N ALA A 32 13.11 -14.52 13.91
CA ALA A 32 14.47 -14.55 13.36
C ALA A 32 14.53 -15.03 11.91
N ARG A 33 14.96 -14.14 11.01
CA ARG A 33 15.16 -14.38 9.58
C ARG A 33 16.35 -13.57 9.11
N GLY A 34 17.12 -14.11 8.17
CA GLY A 34 18.23 -13.40 7.51
C GLY A 34 17.74 -12.25 6.61
N PRO A 35 18.66 -11.56 5.92
CA PRO A 35 18.30 -10.57 4.90
C PRO A 35 17.45 -11.17 3.77
N ASN A 36 16.76 -10.31 3.03
CA ASN A 36 15.91 -10.63 1.87
C ASN A 36 14.70 -11.52 2.15
N GLU A 37 14.25 -11.58 3.39
CA GLU A 37 12.99 -12.21 3.76
C GLU A 37 11.86 -11.15 3.82
N PRO A 38 10.60 -11.50 3.51
CA PRO A 38 9.52 -10.52 3.31
C PRO A 38 9.35 -9.51 4.45
N GLY A 39 9.42 -9.95 5.72
CA GLY A 39 9.25 -9.05 6.85
C GLY A 39 10.35 -8.00 7.03
N GLY A 40 11.49 -8.14 6.35
CA GLY A 40 12.58 -7.16 6.32
C GLY A 40 12.47 -6.14 5.18
N VAL A 41 11.59 -6.38 4.21
CA VAL A 41 11.37 -5.50 3.06
C VAL A 41 10.55 -4.28 3.51
N LYS A 42 11.11 -3.08 3.33
CA LYS A 42 10.42 -1.83 3.65
C LYS A 42 9.35 -1.53 2.61
N PHE A 43 8.24 -0.91 3.01
CA PHE A 43 7.16 -0.56 2.09
C PHE A 43 7.61 0.29 0.90
N GLY A 44 8.53 1.24 1.10
CA GLY A 44 9.11 2.03 0.00
C GLY A 44 9.88 1.17 -1.00
N HIS A 45 10.77 0.28 -0.53
CA HIS A 45 11.48 -0.65 -1.41
C HIS A 45 10.50 -1.56 -2.16
N PHE A 46 9.45 -2.02 -1.49
CA PHE A 46 8.43 -2.86 -2.12
C PHE A 46 7.67 -2.12 -3.21
N ALA A 47 7.28 -0.87 -2.97
CA ALA A 47 6.67 -0.03 -3.99
C ALA A 47 7.61 0.14 -5.21
N ASP A 48 8.90 0.38 -4.98
CA ASP A 48 9.91 0.53 -6.05
C ASP A 48 10.16 -0.78 -6.84
N MET A 49 9.90 -1.95 -6.24
CA MET A 49 9.98 -3.24 -6.93
C MET A 49 8.86 -3.40 -7.99
N VAL A 50 7.69 -2.85 -7.71
CA VAL A 50 6.53 -2.93 -8.61
C VAL A 50 6.69 -1.90 -9.73
N GLN A 51 6.59 -2.34 -10.99
CA GLN A 51 7.00 -1.54 -12.16
C GLN A 51 5.83 -0.82 -12.86
N THR A 52 4.70 -0.68 -12.18
CA THR A 52 3.47 -0.14 -12.79
C THR A 52 3.60 1.34 -13.07
N ASP A 53 4.20 2.10 -12.17
CA ASP A 53 4.46 3.54 -12.33
C ASP A 53 5.28 3.85 -13.60
N ARG A 54 6.26 3.01 -13.93
CA ARG A 54 7.06 3.10 -15.17
C ARG A 54 6.22 2.93 -16.43
N LYS A 55 5.17 2.11 -16.38
CA LYS A 55 4.31 1.80 -17.53
C LYS A 55 3.11 2.75 -17.64
N TYR A 56 2.58 3.19 -16.50
CA TYR A 56 1.39 4.04 -16.38
C TYR A 56 1.69 5.29 -15.51
N PRO A 57 2.63 6.16 -15.93
CA PRO A 57 3.12 7.26 -15.09
C PRO A 57 2.08 8.36 -14.81
N ASN A 58 1.02 8.42 -15.62
CA ASN A 58 -0.04 9.42 -15.51
C ASN A 58 -1.29 8.89 -14.79
N ASP A 59 -1.18 7.73 -14.14
CA ASP A 59 -2.26 7.10 -13.40
C ASP A 59 -1.76 6.65 -12.01
N PRO A 60 -1.65 7.60 -11.05
CA PRO A 60 -1.13 7.31 -9.72
C PRO A 60 -2.04 6.39 -8.91
N ALA A 61 -3.34 6.33 -9.21
CA ALA A 61 -4.27 5.40 -8.58
C ALA A 61 -3.93 3.97 -9.01
N ARG A 62 -3.83 3.72 -10.32
CA ARG A 62 -3.41 2.41 -10.83
C ARG A 62 -2.05 1.97 -10.30
N ALA A 63 -1.05 2.87 -10.30
CA ALA A 63 0.27 2.55 -9.78
C ALA A 63 0.19 2.10 -8.31
N SER A 64 -0.57 2.83 -7.49
CA SER A 64 -0.80 2.50 -6.08
C SER A 64 -1.56 1.18 -5.89
N LEU A 65 -2.61 0.93 -6.68
CA LEU A 65 -3.44 -0.28 -6.58
C LEU A 65 -2.64 -1.56 -6.92
N GLU A 66 -1.75 -1.50 -7.91
CA GLU A 66 -0.85 -2.61 -8.24
C GLU A 66 0.17 -2.87 -7.12
N VAL A 67 0.65 -1.82 -6.45
CA VAL A 67 1.49 -1.96 -5.24
C VAL A 67 0.70 -2.60 -4.10
N VAL A 68 -0.57 -2.21 -3.91
CA VAL A 68 -1.45 -2.81 -2.90
C VAL A 68 -1.66 -4.29 -3.20
N GLY A 69 -2.04 -4.67 -4.43
CA GLY A 69 -2.30 -6.06 -4.78
C GLY A 69 -1.06 -6.96 -4.65
N ALA A 70 0.10 -6.47 -5.13
CA ALA A 70 1.36 -7.18 -4.93
C ALA A 70 1.71 -7.28 -3.43
N GLY A 71 1.45 -6.22 -2.67
CA GLY A 71 1.76 -6.09 -1.26
C GLY A 71 0.95 -7.03 -0.39
N THR A 72 -0.38 -7.07 -0.55
CA THR A 72 -1.23 -7.98 0.23
C THR A 72 -0.96 -9.44 -0.12
N MET A 73 -0.60 -9.75 -1.37
CA MET A 73 -0.14 -11.09 -1.73
C MET A 73 1.14 -11.47 -0.97
N LEU A 74 2.19 -10.65 -1.04
CA LEU A 74 3.46 -10.98 -0.40
C LEU A 74 3.37 -10.93 1.14
N PHE A 75 2.80 -9.85 1.68
CA PHE A 75 2.80 -9.59 3.12
C PHE A 75 1.71 -10.36 3.86
N ASP A 76 0.52 -10.54 3.29
CA ASP A 76 -0.55 -11.26 4.00
C ASP A 76 -0.55 -12.75 3.66
N GLN A 77 -0.51 -13.12 2.38
CA GLN A 77 -0.64 -14.55 2.01
C GLN A 77 0.65 -15.33 2.32
N ILE A 78 1.81 -14.81 1.90
CA ILE A 78 3.09 -15.51 2.08
C ILE A 78 3.68 -15.22 3.45
N TRP A 79 3.89 -13.95 3.78
CA TRP A 79 4.61 -13.60 5.00
C TRP A 79 3.80 -13.89 6.26
N LEU A 80 2.64 -13.22 6.44
CA LEU A 80 1.81 -13.44 7.61
C LEU A 80 1.15 -14.83 7.58
N GLY A 81 0.60 -15.23 6.43
CA GLY A 81 -0.20 -16.43 6.23
C GLY A 81 0.59 -17.73 6.13
N SER A 82 1.91 -17.66 5.93
CA SER A 82 2.79 -18.83 5.92
C SER A 82 3.96 -18.68 6.89
N TYR A 83 4.90 -17.76 6.63
CA TYR A 83 6.13 -17.64 7.44
C TYR A 83 5.86 -17.36 8.92
N MET A 84 4.82 -16.58 9.22
CA MET A 84 4.46 -16.19 10.59
C MET A 84 3.27 -16.98 11.16
N SER A 85 2.65 -17.86 10.37
CA SER A 85 1.55 -18.73 10.81
C SER A 85 1.56 -20.09 10.09
N GLY A 86 0.85 -20.23 8.96
CA GLY A 86 0.69 -21.45 8.17
C GLY A 86 -0.73 -22.03 8.20
N GLY A 87 -0.93 -23.12 7.44
CA GLY A 87 -2.23 -23.81 7.32
C GLY A 87 -3.07 -23.28 6.16
N VAL A 88 -4.37 -23.06 6.40
CA VAL A 88 -5.30 -22.49 5.38
C VAL A 88 -4.84 -21.10 4.92
N GLY A 89 -4.21 -20.33 5.82
CA GLY A 89 -3.62 -19.03 5.50
C GLY A 89 -4.66 -17.91 5.34
N PHE A 90 -4.24 -16.85 4.65
CA PHE A 90 -4.95 -15.55 4.62
C PHE A 90 -5.34 -15.11 3.21
N THR A 91 -5.68 -16.06 2.34
CA THR A 91 -5.99 -15.78 0.93
C THR A 91 -7.06 -14.70 0.77
N GLN A 92 -8.22 -14.86 1.43
CA GLN A 92 -9.33 -13.93 1.25
C GLN A 92 -9.15 -12.60 2.01
N TYR A 93 -8.25 -12.54 3.00
CA TYR A 93 -7.84 -11.24 3.55
C TYR A 93 -7.11 -10.40 2.49
N ALA A 94 -6.25 -11.05 1.70
CA ALA A 94 -5.47 -10.37 0.66
C ALA A 94 -6.28 -10.08 -0.61
N THR A 95 -7.06 -11.05 -1.10
CA THR A 95 -7.80 -10.92 -2.37
C THR A 95 -8.79 -9.76 -2.35
N ALA A 96 -9.37 -9.45 -1.19
CA ALA A 96 -10.28 -8.31 -1.05
C ALA A 96 -9.67 -6.95 -1.51
N ALA A 97 -8.34 -6.83 -1.53
CA ALA A 97 -7.64 -5.64 -1.98
C ALA A 97 -7.18 -5.69 -3.45
N TYR A 98 -7.43 -6.78 -4.18
CA TYR A 98 -7.03 -6.93 -5.59
C TYR A 98 -8.02 -7.70 -6.48
N THR A 99 -9.22 -8.00 -6.00
CA THR A 99 -10.29 -8.64 -6.79
C THR A 99 -11.51 -7.75 -6.86
N ASP A 100 -12.36 -8.06 -7.84
CA ASP A 100 -13.73 -7.54 -7.98
C ASP A 100 -13.86 -6.01 -8.16
N ASN A 101 -12.72 -5.32 -8.33
CA ASN A 101 -12.58 -3.87 -8.52
C ASN A 101 -13.22 -3.03 -7.40
N ILE A 102 -13.48 -3.60 -6.22
CA ILE A 102 -14.12 -2.87 -5.11
C ILE A 102 -13.17 -1.80 -4.58
N LEU A 103 -11.90 -2.14 -4.34
CA LEU A 103 -10.90 -1.15 -3.92
C LEU A 103 -10.61 -0.11 -5.02
N ASP A 104 -10.56 -0.57 -6.28
CA ASP A 104 -10.37 0.30 -7.43
C ASP A 104 -11.45 1.36 -7.51
N ASP A 105 -12.73 0.95 -7.45
CA ASP A 105 -13.89 1.83 -7.48
C ASP A 105 -13.80 2.93 -6.41
N TYR A 106 -13.55 2.55 -5.15
CA TYR A 106 -13.49 3.52 -4.05
C TYR A 106 -12.29 4.46 -4.18
N THR A 107 -11.18 3.96 -4.71
CA THR A 107 -9.98 4.77 -4.95
C THR A 107 -10.22 5.77 -6.08
N TYR A 108 -10.83 5.35 -7.19
CA TYR A 108 -11.15 6.24 -8.31
C TYR A 108 -12.25 7.25 -7.98
N TYR A 109 -13.23 6.89 -7.14
CA TYR A 109 -14.13 7.88 -6.54
C TYR A 109 -13.35 8.97 -5.81
N GLY A 110 -12.38 8.58 -4.96
CA GLY A 110 -11.49 9.52 -4.29
C GLY A 110 -10.67 10.39 -5.25
N MET A 111 -10.22 9.83 -6.38
CA MET A 111 -9.50 10.57 -7.42
C MET A 111 -10.37 11.66 -8.07
N ASP A 112 -11.62 11.33 -8.39
CA ASP A 112 -12.56 12.30 -8.94
C ASP A 112 -12.95 13.36 -7.90
N TYR A 113 -13.10 12.99 -6.63
CA TYR A 113 -13.34 13.93 -5.54
C TYR A 113 -12.22 14.98 -5.41
N ILE A 114 -10.96 14.56 -5.39
CA ILE A 114 -9.83 15.50 -5.25
C ILE A 114 -9.64 16.36 -6.50
N LYS A 115 -10.02 15.85 -7.68
CA LYS A 115 -10.04 16.63 -8.91
C LYS A 115 -11.10 17.72 -8.85
N ASP A 116 -12.32 17.39 -8.43
CA ASP A 116 -13.43 18.32 -8.42
C ASP A 116 -13.30 19.35 -7.29
N LYS A 117 -12.95 18.93 -6.08
CA LYS A 117 -12.89 19.81 -4.91
C LYS A 117 -11.57 20.58 -4.80
N TYR A 118 -10.45 19.88 -4.99
CA TYR A 118 -9.11 20.42 -4.74
C TYR A 118 -8.35 20.81 -6.01
N LYS A 119 -8.91 20.53 -7.20
CA LYS A 119 -8.29 20.81 -8.50
C LYS A 119 -6.97 20.06 -8.72
N VAL A 120 -6.79 18.92 -8.04
CA VAL A 120 -5.67 17.99 -8.26
C VAL A 120 -5.93 17.23 -9.56
N ASN A 121 -5.11 17.45 -10.59
CA ASN A 121 -5.30 16.76 -11.87
C ASN A 121 -4.55 15.42 -11.85
N TRP A 122 -5.18 14.39 -11.28
CA TRP A 122 -4.55 13.07 -11.16
C TRP A 122 -4.22 12.42 -12.50
N GLN A 123 -4.91 12.78 -13.60
CA GLN A 123 -4.58 12.33 -14.96
C GLN A 123 -3.39 13.08 -15.60
N ASN A 124 -2.95 14.19 -15.00
CA ASN A 124 -1.75 14.91 -15.40
C ASN A 124 -0.95 15.29 -14.15
N PRO A 125 -0.36 14.30 -13.45
CA PRO A 125 0.29 14.51 -12.16
C PRO A 125 1.35 15.63 -12.21
N ASN A 126 1.24 16.60 -11.29
CA ASN A 126 2.16 17.70 -11.18
C ASN A 126 2.41 18.05 -9.71
N GLU A 127 3.64 18.31 -9.31
CA GLU A 127 3.95 18.72 -7.93
C GLU A 127 3.22 20.01 -7.51
N LYS A 128 2.88 20.87 -8.47
CA LYS A 128 2.25 22.17 -8.22
C LYS A 128 0.77 22.12 -7.89
N ASP A 129 0.08 21.03 -8.22
CA ASP A 129 -1.35 20.89 -7.94
C ASP A 129 -1.64 20.20 -6.60
N ARG A 130 -0.59 19.76 -5.89
CA ARG A 130 -0.72 19.11 -4.58
C ARG A 130 -1.24 20.08 -3.54
N VAL A 131 -2.16 19.59 -2.72
CA VAL A 131 -2.67 20.35 -1.59
C VAL A 131 -1.78 20.20 -0.36
N LYS A 132 -1.76 21.20 0.51
CA LYS A 132 -0.94 21.13 1.73
C LYS A 132 -1.40 19.96 2.61
N PRO A 133 -0.49 19.17 3.20
CA PRO A 133 -0.86 18.05 4.05
C PRO A 133 -1.27 18.54 5.46
N THR A 134 -2.44 19.16 5.57
CA THR A 134 -3.03 19.58 6.85
C THR A 134 -4.03 18.55 7.36
N GLN A 135 -4.24 18.50 8.68
CA GLN A 135 -5.21 17.58 9.27
C GLN A 135 -6.64 17.85 8.76
N ASP A 136 -7.00 19.11 8.50
CA ASP A 136 -8.32 19.45 7.95
C ASP A 136 -8.57 18.83 6.58
N ILE A 137 -7.56 18.84 5.71
CA ILE A 137 -7.62 18.21 4.38
C ILE A 137 -7.68 16.69 4.50
N VAL A 138 -6.90 16.11 5.41
CA VAL A 138 -6.97 14.66 5.68
C VAL A 138 -8.34 14.27 6.22
N ASN A 139 -8.89 15.02 7.17
CA ASN A 139 -10.21 14.80 7.73
C ASN A 139 -11.26 14.81 6.64
N ASP A 140 -11.21 15.81 5.75
CA ASP A 140 -12.16 15.95 4.66
C ASP A 140 -12.10 14.78 3.68
N ILE A 141 -10.92 14.52 3.11
CA ILE A 141 -10.73 13.48 2.09
C ILE A 141 -11.04 12.09 2.65
N ALA A 142 -10.48 11.75 3.81
CA ALA A 142 -10.67 10.40 4.36
C ALA A 142 -12.09 10.16 4.85
N THR A 143 -12.76 11.19 5.40
CA THR A 143 -14.18 11.05 5.79
C THR A 143 -15.05 10.80 4.56
N GLU A 144 -14.90 11.62 3.52
CA GLU A 144 -15.66 11.47 2.28
C GLU A 144 -15.49 10.06 1.67
N VAL A 145 -14.25 9.62 1.46
CA VAL A 145 -13.97 8.35 0.79
C VAL A 145 -14.40 7.16 1.65
N THR A 146 -14.27 7.26 2.99
CA THR A 146 -14.75 6.21 3.90
C THR A 146 -16.28 6.10 3.86
N LEU A 147 -16.99 7.23 3.94
CA LEU A 147 -18.45 7.24 3.88
C LEU A 147 -18.96 6.67 2.56
N TYR A 148 -18.37 7.09 1.43
CA TYR A 148 -18.71 6.52 0.12
C TYR A 148 -18.55 5.01 0.09
N GLY A 149 -17.40 4.47 0.52
CA GLY A 149 -17.17 3.03 0.50
C GLY A 149 -18.08 2.25 1.47
N MET A 150 -18.44 2.83 2.61
CA MET A 150 -19.41 2.24 3.54
C MET A 150 -20.81 2.18 2.89
N GLU A 151 -21.24 3.28 2.28
CA GLU A 151 -22.49 3.34 1.53
C GLU A 151 -22.52 2.32 0.39
N GLN A 152 -21.40 2.08 -0.31
CA GLN A 152 -21.34 1.05 -1.36
C GLN A 152 -21.59 -0.35 -0.79
N TYR A 153 -21.02 -0.70 0.38
CA TYR A 153 -21.32 -1.98 1.03
C TYR A 153 -22.78 -2.08 1.50
N GLU A 154 -23.41 -0.98 1.90
CA GLU A 154 -24.82 -0.96 2.31
C GLU A 154 -25.79 -1.04 1.12
N GLN A 155 -25.48 -0.32 0.03
CA GLN A 155 -26.31 -0.25 -1.17
C GLN A 155 -26.21 -1.51 -2.02
N PHE A 156 -25.06 -2.19 -2.00
CA PHE A 156 -24.81 -3.41 -2.77
C PHE A 156 -24.55 -4.58 -1.82
N PRO A 157 -25.61 -5.32 -1.39
CA PRO A 157 -25.46 -6.47 -0.51
C PRO A 157 -24.47 -7.53 -1.02
N THR A 158 -24.30 -7.64 -2.34
CA THR A 158 -23.31 -8.55 -2.95
C THR A 158 -21.88 -8.14 -2.64
N ALA A 159 -21.56 -6.85 -2.56
CA ALA A 159 -20.22 -6.39 -2.16
C ALA A 159 -19.95 -6.67 -0.68
N LEU A 160 -20.97 -6.53 0.17
CA LEU A 160 -20.88 -6.88 1.59
C LEU A 160 -20.73 -8.40 1.80
N GLU A 161 -21.40 -9.20 0.98
CA GLU A 161 -21.27 -10.66 0.99
C GLU A 161 -19.91 -11.13 0.47
N ASP A 162 -19.40 -10.50 -0.59
CA ASP A 162 -18.06 -10.77 -1.14
C ASP A 162 -16.97 -10.45 -0.10
N HIS A 163 -17.01 -9.24 0.47
CA HIS A 163 -16.17 -8.86 1.61
C HIS A 163 -16.88 -9.13 2.95
N PHE A 164 -17.27 -10.39 3.17
CA PHE A 164 -18.00 -10.83 4.36
C PHE A 164 -17.27 -10.53 5.68
N GLY A 165 -15.94 -10.55 5.67
CA GLY A 165 -15.10 -10.30 6.83
C GLY A 165 -14.90 -8.82 7.12
N GLY A 166 -15.09 -8.41 8.37
CA GLY A 166 -14.91 -7.01 8.79
C GLY A 166 -13.52 -6.45 8.45
N SER A 167 -12.45 -7.25 8.60
CA SER A 167 -11.09 -6.78 8.28
C SER A 167 -10.83 -6.60 6.78
N GLN A 168 -11.56 -7.32 5.90
CA GLN A 168 -11.49 -7.11 4.45
C GLN A 168 -12.03 -5.72 4.13
N ARG A 169 -13.25 -5.43 4.60
CA ARG A 169 -13.88 -4.11 4.42
C ARG A 169 -13.04 -3.00 5.03
N ALA A 170 -12.56 -3.18 6.26
CA ALA A 170 -11.73 -2.19 6.94
C ALA A 170 -10.45 -1.86 6.15
N SER A 171 -9.78 -2.88 5.60
CA SER A 171 -8.58 -2.68 4.80
C SER A 171 -8.89 -1.95 3.49
N VAL A 172 -9.98 -2.30 2.81
CA VAL A 172 -10.38 -1.66 1.54
C VAL A 172 -10.78 -0.20 1.74
N LEU A 173 -11.60 0.11 2.74
CA LEU A 173 -12.02 1.48 3.06
C LEU A 173 -10.83 2.37 3.43
N ALA A 174 -9.95 1.86 4.29
CA ALA A 174 -8.78 2.61 4.74
C ALA A 174 -7.71 2.75 3.65
N ALA A 175 -7.56 1.75 2.77
CA ALA A 175 -6.69 1.83 1.61
C ALA A 175 -7.15 2.93 0.66
N ALA A 176 -8.42 2.93 0.25
CA ALA A 176 -8.96 3.96 -0.64
C ALA A 176 -8.76 5.37 -0.04
N SER A 177 -9.07 5.54 1.25
CA SER A 177 -8.92 6.81 1.96
C SER A 177 -7.45 7.27 2.06
N GLY A 178 -6.55 6.37 2.42
CA GLY A 178 -5.13 6.67 2.57
C GLY A 178 -4.42 6.93 1.24
N LEU A 179 -4.77 6.19 0.18
CA LEU A 179 -4.29 6.43 -1.17
C LEU A 179 -4.75 7.80 -1.67
N THR A 180 -6.03 8.12 -1.50
CA THR A 180 -6.58 9.41 -1.93
C THR A 180 -5.90 10.58 -1.23
N ALA A 181 -5.74 10.52 0.09
CA ALA A 181 -5.04 11.56 0.85
C ALA A 181 -3.55 11.66 0.47
N SER A 182 -2.87 10.54 0.21
CA SER A 182 -1.47 10.53 -0.24
C SER A 182 -1.32 11.22 -1.60
N ILE A 183 -2.17 10.86 -2.56
CA ILE A 183 -2.10 11.37 -3.94
C ILE A 183 -2.43 12.86 -3.97
N ALA A 184 -3.46 13.29 -3.24
CA ALA A 184 -3.84 14.70 -3.18
C ALA A 184 -2.74 15.58 -2.61
N THR A 185 -2.04 15.11 -1.57
CA THR A 185 -1.07 15.91 -0.82
C THR A 185 0.38 15.72 -1.27
N GLY A 186 0.67 14.65 -2.01
CA GLY A 186 2.05 14.23 -2.25
C GLY A 186 2.79 13.83 -0.96
N ASN A 187 2.08 13.39 0.08
CA ASN A 187 2.65 13.10 1.40
C ASN A 187 2.11 11.77 1.97
N SER A 188 2.99 10.78 2.13
CA SER A 188 2.61 9.44 2.62
C SER A 188 2.13 9.41 4.07
N ASN A 189 2.60 10.32 4.94
CA ASN A 189 2.11 10.40 6.31
C ASN A 189 0.72 11.02 6.40
N ALA A 190 0.37 11.94 5.49
CA ALA A 190 -1.02 12.40 5.36
C ALA A 190 -1.94 11.24 4.92
N GLY A 191 -1.45 10.38 4.02
CA GLY A 191 -2.09 9.11 3.68
C GLY A 191 -2.29 8.18 4.86
N LEU A 192 -1.25 7.99 5.68
CA LEU A 192 -1.33 7.16 6.87
C LEU A 192 -2.34 7.71 7.89
N ASN A 193 -2.41 9.03 8.05
CA ASN A 193 -3.45 9.65 8.88
C ASN A 193 -4.85 9.41 8.31
N GLY A 194 -5.01 9.47 6.97
CA GLY A 194 -6.26 9.15 6.30
C GLY A 194 -6.69 7.69 6.49
N TRP A 195 -5.74 6.75 6.40
CA TRP A 195 -5.96 5.33 6.71
C TRP A 195 -6.50 5.15 8.13
N TYR A 196 -5.83 5.74 9.13
CA TYR A 196 -6.24 5.60 10.53
C TYR A 196 -7.56 6.29 10.84
N LEU A 197 -7.83 7.45 10.24
CA LEU A 197 -9.14 8.11 10.41
C LEU A 197 -10.26 7.24 9.83
N SER A 198 -10.05 6.65 8.64
CA SER A 198 -11.02 5.72 8.04
C SER A 198 -11.36 4.56 8.98
N MET A 199 -10.36 3.98 9.64
CA MET A 199 -10.58 2.92 10.63
C MET A 199 -11.43 3.37 11.83
N LEU A 200 -11.25 4.62 12.29
CA LEU A 200 -12.04 5.17 13.38
C LEU A 200 -13.49 5.41 12.96
N LEU A 201 -13.70 5.95 11.75
CA LEU A 201 -15.04 6.19 11.21
C LEU A 201 -15.79 4.88 10.98
N HIS A 202 -15.15 3.90 10.33
CA HIS A 202 -15.75 2.59 10.06
C HIS A 202 -16.07 1.80 11.34
N LYS A 203 -15.38 2.06 12.44
CA LYS A 203 -15.73 1.44 13.73
C LYS A 203 -17.05 2.00 14.29
N GLU A 204 -17.31 3.30 14.09
CA GLU A 204 -18.43 4.00 14.71
C GLU A 204 -19.67 4.09 13.82
N GLY A 205 -19.54 3.90 12.50
CA GLY A 205 -20.66 3.77 11.56
C GLY A 205 -21.04 2.31 11.35
#